data_AF-A0AAN5PJV3-F1
#
_entry.id   AF-A0AAN5PJV3-F1
#
_cell.length_a   1.000
_cell.length_b   1.000
_cell.length_c   1.000
_cell.angle_alpha   90.00
_cell.angle_beta   90.00
_cell.angle_gamma   90.00
#
_symmetry.space_group_name_H-M   'P 1'
#
loop_
_entity.id
_entity.type
_entity.pdbx_description
1 polymer ?
#
loop_
_entity_poly.entity_id
_entity_poly.type
_entity_poly.pdbx_seq_one_letter_code
_entity_poly.pdbx_strand_id
1 'polypeptide(L)'
;SPTPKLPTHGVRGLDISGFSFDKVKVSKDALIGKEQRGLEITYKVFQISRTLCACLAIGGADTALRLALSYSLQRQLYGKSVFEIPAVKQRLGELFTLLLIADCTAQVMVRACTVIPEKMSLWSAIIKFLIPHIGEDIAEQCAIILGARAYLRTTQWAIFQKIRRDIQVVGLFDGSTQVNLSLIAGNLLPQAGMRGKHRAEHSEKIEKIFNVRLSCPPFKEDRLGLFTHEEDDVLAGILSLNSIPINPLITTIRHEIEKLDQEVIRLHDEKLFDPRSLAVFRLAEKYCWIFAASCCLQFWHYNQEILSNNLQNTDWLDLAMQLILKRLNSGSMIDSVLQEAMSERLYSFYQEKQLFSIMPIHIAG
;
A
#
# COMPACT_ATOMS: atom_id res chain seq x y z
N SER A 1 -0.11 38.03 2.72
CA SER A 1 1.36 37.85 2.83
C SER A 1 1.67 36.41 3.23
N PRO A 2 2.79 35.82 2.77
CA PRO A 2 3.26 34.54 3.29
C PRO A 2 3.67 34.67 4.76
N THR A 3 3.47 33.63 5.55
CA THR A 3 3.96 33.54 6.93
C THR A 3 5.35 32.89 6.95
N PRO A 4 6.14 33.03 8.03
CA PRO A 4 7.44 32.38 8.12
C PRO A 4 7.34 30.85 8.02
N LYS A 5 8.39 30.23 7.46
CA LYS A 5 8.55 28.77 7.41
C LYS A 5 8.55 28.17 8.81
N LEU A 6 7.81 27.08 8.99
CA LEU A 6 7.75 26.32 10.24
C LEU A 6 8.80 25.21 10.23
N PRO A 7 9.64 25.09 11.29
CA PRO A 7 10.60 24.01 11.40
C PRO A 7 9.89 22.68 11.68
N THR A 8 10.25 21.63 10.95
CA THR A 8 9.69 20.28 11.09
C THR A 8 10.73 19.24 11.50
N HIS A 9 10.27 18.17 12.14
CA HIS A 9 11.14 17.05 12.55
C HIS A 9 11.76 16.35 11.33
N GLY A 10 10.89 15.89 10.41
CA GLY A 10 11.19 15.35 9.08
C GLY A 10 10.82 16.35 7.98
N VAL A 11 11.03 15.98 6.71
CA VAL A 11 10.65 16.74 5.51
C VAL A 11 11.10 18.21 5.49
N ARG A 12 12.27 18.48 6.07
CA ARG A 12 12.82 19.84 6.25
C ARG A 12 13.06 20.61 4.94
N GLY A 13 13.15 19.88 3.82
CA GLY A 13 13.24 20.45 2.48
C GLY A 13 11.94 21.04 1.96
N LEU A 14 10.78 20.67 2.54
CA LEU A 14 9.50 21.26 2.17
C LEU A 14 9.36 22.66 2.77
N ASP A 15 8.74 23.56 2.00
CA ASP A 15 8.40 24.90 2.48
C ASP A 15 7.02 24.89 3.15
N ILE A 16 7.00 24.41 4.39
CA ILE A 16 5.79 24.37 5.20
C ILE A 16 5.62 25.74 5.86
N SER A 17 4.70 26.53 5.33
CA SER A 17 4.32 27.86 5.79
C SER A 17 2.82 28.08 5.55
N GLY A 18 2.31 29.29 5.84
CA GLY A 18 0.93 29.68 5.59
C GLY A 18 0.83 30.97 4.80
N PHE A 19 -0.40 31.38 4.52
CA PHE A 19 -0.71 32.67 3.88
C PHE A 19 -1.79 33.41 4.68
N SER A 20 -1.59 34.71 4.87
CA SER A 20 -2.60 35.63 5.42
C SER A 20 -3.25 36.43 4.30
N PHE A 21 -4.58 36.46 4.30
CA PHE A 21 -5.40 37.22 3.37
C PHE A 21 -6.20 38.27 4.14
N ASP A 22 -5.98 39.55 3.86
CA ASP A 22 -6.78 40.66 4.41
C ASP A 22 -7.37 41.47 3.26
N LYS A 23 -8.70 41.47 3.15
CA LYS A 23 -9.50 42.19 2.14
C LYS A 23 -8.95 42.07 0.70
N VAL A 24 -8.37 40.91 0.38
CA VAL A 24 -7.80 40.63 -0.94
C VAL A 24 -8.94 40.51 -1.96
N LYS A 25 -8.95 41.39 -2.96
CA LYS A 25 -9.87 41.29 -4.09
C LYS A 25 -9.28 40.32 -5.11
N VAL A 26 -10.06 39.34 -5.53
CA VAL A 26 -9.73 38.41 -6.62
C VAL A 26 -10.73 38.57 -7.74
N SER A 27 -10.27 38.39 -8.98
CA SER A 27 -11.14 38.49 -10.15
C SER A 27 -12.01 37.23 -10.30
N LYS A 28 -13.15 37.36 -10.99
CA LYS A 28 -14.12 36.26 -11.15
C LYS A 28 -13.56 35.07 -11.94
N ASP A 29 -12.58 35.31 -12.81
CA ASP A 29 -11.84 34.30 -13.57
C ASP A 29 -10.87 33.47 -12.70
N ALA A 30 -10.60 33.88 -11.45
CA ALA A 30 -9.85 33.08 -10.49
C ALA A 30 -10.69 31.98 -9.82
N LEU A 31 -12.01 31.92 -10.08
CA LEU A 31 -12.88 30.88 -9.53
C LEU A 31 -12.56 29.52 -10.18
N ILE A 32 -12.11 28.56 -9.37
CA ILE A 32 -11.92 27.18 -9.80
C ILE A 32 -13.25 26.43 -9.67
N GLY A 33 -13.75 25.93 -10.80
CA GLY A 33 -15.04 25.23 -10.86
C GLY A 33 -16.24 26.17 -10.69
N LYS A 34 -17.23 25.73 -9.92
CA LYS A 34 -18.46 26.51 -9.65
C LYS A 34 -18.52 26.96 -8.20
N GLU A 35 -19.22 28.06 -7.97
CA GLU A 35 -19.50 28.55 -6.62
C GLU A 35 -20.10 27.42 -5.75
N GLN A 36 -19.67 27.35 -4.48
CA GLN A 36 -20.14 26.35 -3.50
C GLN A 36 -19.75 24.89 -3.80
N ARG A 37 -18.86 24.62 -4.76
CA ARG A 37 -18.37 23.25 -5.07
C ARG A 37 -17.00 22.90 -4.49
N GLY A 38 -16.45 23.73 -3.60
CA GLY A 38 -15.10 23.54 -3.04
C GLY A 38 -14.88 22.18 -2.37
N LEU A 39 -15.86 21.67 -1.62
CA LEU A 39 -15.74 20.36 -0.95
C LEU A 39 -15.72 19.19 -1.94
N GLU A 40 -16.57 19.22 -2.97
CA GLU A 40 -16.57 18.20 -4.02
C GLU A 40 -15.21 18.16 -4.72
N ILE A 41 -14.72 19.32 -5.15
CA ILE A 41 -13.43 19.43 -5.85
C ILE A 41 -12.32 18.90 -4.96
N THR A 42 -12.29 19.31 -3.69
CA THR A 42 -11.29 18.86 -2.71
C THR A 42 -11.32 17.34 -2.53
N TYR A 43 -12.49 16.73 -2.38
CA TYR A 43 -12.61 15.28 -2.20
C TYR A 43 -12.23 14.49 -3.44
N LYS A 44 -12.51 15.00 -4.65
CA LYS A 44 -12.03 14.38 -5.90
C LYS A 44 -10.51 14.48 -6.01
N VAL A 45 -9.92 15.64 -5.71
CA VAL A 45 -8.46 15.82 -5.70
C VAL A 45 -7.78 14.90 -4.69
N PHE A 46 -8.34 14.75 -3.49
CA PHE A 46 -7.79 13.85 -2.47
C PHE A 46 -7.70 12.40 -2.92
N GLN A 47 -8.58 11.92 -3.80
CA GLN A 47 -8.48 10.56 -4.30
C GLN A 47 -7.19 10.31 -5.08
N ILE A 48 -6.79 11.30 -5.88
CA ILE A 48 -5.54 11.24 -6.66
C ILE A 48 -4.35 11.52 -5.75
N SER A 49 -4.42 12.58 -4.92
CA SER A 49 -3.29 12.97 -4.07
C SER A 49 -2.95 11.88 -3.05
N ARG A 50 -3.96 11.25 -2.41
CA ARG A 50 -3.75 10.10 -1.51
C ARG A 50 -3.04 8.95 -2.21
N THR A 51 -3.41 8.66 -3.45
CA THR A 51 -2.79 7.60 -4.25
C THR A 51 -1.32 7.89 -4.51
N LEU A 52 -1.01 9.10 -4.98
CA LEU A 52 0.37 9.51 -5.26
C LEU A 52 1.21 9.64 -3.99
N CYS A 53 0.65 10.19 -2.91
CA CYS A 53 1.32 10.30 -1.63
C CYS A 53 1.65 8.92 -1.04
N ALA A 54 0.76 7.93 -1.16
CA ALA A 54 1.05 6.56 -0.72
C ALA A 54 2.29 6.00 -1.43
N CYS A 55 2.45 6.24 -2.74
CA CYS A 55 3.62 5.80 -3.50
C CYS A 55 4.96 6.39 -3.01
N LEU A 56 4.95 7.57 -2.36
CA LEU A 56 6.17 8.15 -1.78
C LEU A 56 6.78 7.26 -0.69
N ALA A 57 5.94 6.56 0.09
CA ALA A 57 6.40 5.65 1.14
C ALA A 57 7.11 4.41 0.57
N ILE A 58 6.73 3.94 -0.63
CA ILE A 58 7.40 2.82 -1.32
C ILE A 58 8.85 3.20 -1.65
N GLY A 59 9.09 4.38 -2.22
CA GLY A 59 10.45 4.83 -2.54
C GLY A 59 11.34 4.99 -1.30
N GLY A 60 10.76 5.51 -0.21
CA GLY A 60 11.44 5.58 1.09
C GLY A 60 11.78 4.21 1.65
N ALA A 61 10.83 3.27 1.61
CA ALA A 61 11.00 1.90 2.11
C ALA A 61 12.00 1.08 1.28
N ASP A 62 11.96 1.18 -0.06
CA ASP A 62 12.97 0.60 -0.97
C ASP A 62 14.37 1.08 -0.58
N THR A 63 14.55 2.39 -0.44
CA THR A 63 15.87 2.96 -0.09
C THR A 63 16.31 2.52 1.31
N ALA A 64 15.41 2.49 2.29
CA ALA A 64 15.70 2.00 3.64
C ALA A 64 16.16 0.53 3.62
N LEU A 65 15.48 -0.32 2.85
CA LEU A 65 15.81 -1.74 2.72
C LEU A 65 17.15 -1.95 2.01
N ARG A 66 17.46 -1.17 0.97
CA ARG A 66 18.77 -1.20 0.31
C ARG A 66 19.91 -0.87 1.27
N LEU A 67 19.73 0.13 2.11
CA LEU A 67 20.74 0.54 3.09
C LEU A 67 20.94 -0.54 4.15
N ALA A 68 19.86 -1.14 4.64
CA ALA A 68 19.93 -2.25 5.59
C ALA A 68 20.63 -3.48 4.99
N LEU A 69 20.27 -3.85 3.75
CA LEU A 69 20.91 -4.95 3.03
C LEU A 69 22.40 -4.68 2.81
N SER A 70 22.74 -3.51 2.24
CA SER A 70 24.12 -3.10 1.98
C SER A 70 24.98 -3.13 3.25
N TYR A 71 24.45 -2.62 4.36
CA TYR A 71 25.10 -2.71 5.66
C TYR A 71 25.28 -4.16 6.12
N SER A 72 24.24 -4.98 6.01
CA SER A 72 24.27 -6.37 6.47
C SER A 72 25.32 -7.20 5.72
N LEU A 73 25.52 -6.92 4.43
CA LEU A 73 26.53 -7.57 3.59
C LEU A 73 27.96 -7.19 4.01
N GLN A 74 28.18 -5.90 4.29
CA GLN A 74 29.51 -5.36 4.62
C GLN A 74 29.93 -5.66 6.07
N ARG A 75 28.98 -5.74 7.00
CA ARG A 75 29.28 -5.91 8.42
C ARG A 75 29.61 -7.36 8.74
N GLN A 76 30.74 -7.58 9.41
CA GLN A 76 31.14 -8.89 9.92
C GLN A 76 30.82 -9.01 11.42
N LEU A 77 30.18 -10.10 11.83
CA LEU A 77 29.95 -10.50 13.22
C LEU A 77 30.07 -12.03 13.33
N TYR A 78 30.63 -12.52 14.43
CA TYR A 78 30.79 -13.96 14.66
C TYR A 78 31.50 -14.70 13.51
N GLY A 79 32.46 -14.02 12.86
CA GLY A 79 33.25 -14.59 11.75
C GLY A 79 32.56 -14.65 10.39
N LYS A 80 31.36 -14.08 10.23
CA LYS A 80 30.60 -14.07 8.97
C LYS A 80 29.86 -12.76 8.72
N SER A 81 29.33 -12.58 7.51
CA SER A 81 28.51 -11.42 7.18
C SER A 81 27.24 -11.40 8.04
N VAL A 82 26.78 -10.21 8.44
CA VAL A 82 25.52 -10.06 9.19
C VAL A 82 24.33 -10.55 8.35
N PHE A 83 24.42 -10.48 7.02
CA PHE A 83 23.44 -11.09 6.12
C PHE A 83 23.30 -12.60 6.31
N GLU A 84 24.37 -13.31 6.70
CA GLU A 84 24.38 -14.77 6.91
C GLU A 84 23.87 -15.20 8.30
N ILE A 85 23.43 -14.25 9.13
CA ILE A 85 22.77 -14.55 10.41
C ILE A 85 21.29 -14.86 10.10
N PRO A 86 20.77 -16.07 10.43
CA PRO A 86 19.43 -16.49 10.03
C PRO A 86 18.33 -15.48 10.38
N ALA A 87 18.36 -14.92 11.59
CA ALA A 87 17.38 -13.93 12.02
C ALA A 87 17.38 -12.65 11.17
N VAL A 88 18.55 -12.20 10.69
CA VAL A 88 18.66 -11.02 9.81
C VAL A 88 18.21 -11.37 8.41
N LYS A 89 18.68 -12.52 7.90
CA LYS A 89 18.35 -13.03 6.57
C LYS A 89 16.83 -13.18 6.40
N GLN A 90 16.20 -13.89 7.34
CA GLN A 90 14.76 -14.09 7.35
C GLN A 90 14.00 -12.77 7.46
N ARG A 91 14.46 -11.85 8.33
CA ARG A 91 13.85 -10.52 8.45
C ARG A 91 13.92 -9.74 7.14
N LEU A 92 15.06 -9.73 6.46
CA LEU A 92 15.20 -9.04 5.16
C LEU A 92 14.25 -9.61 4.11
N GLY A 93 14.04 -10.93 4.10
CA GLY A 93 13.04 -11.58 3.26
C GLY A 93 11.61 -11.12 3.55
N GLU A 94 11.22 -11.05 4.83
CA GLU A 94 9.91 -10.51 5.21
C GLU A 94 9.72 -9.06 4.74
N LEU A 95 10.72 -8.20 4.95
CA LEU A 95 10.65 -6.78 4.60
C LEU A 95 10.56 -6.58 3.08
N PHE A 96 11.29 -7.39 2.31
CA PHE A 96 11.18 -7.36 0.86
C PHE A 96 9.79 -7.78 0.40
N THR A 97 9.22 -8.84 0.97
CA THR A 97 7.85 -9.26 0.63
C THR A 97 6.80 -8.23 1.02
N LEU A 98 6.95 -7.55 2.16
CA LEU A 98 6.07 -6.43 2.53
C LEU A 98 6.16 -5.28 1.51
N LEU A 99 7.37 -4.97 1.03
CA LEU A 99 7.55 -3.96 -0.01
C LEU A 99 6.88 -4.36 -1.33
N LEU A 100 6.98 -5.64 -1.73
CA LEU A 100 6.30 -6.16 -2.92
C LEU A 100 4.76 -6.10 -2.79
N ILE A 101 4.20 -6.36 -1.60
CA ILE A 101 2.75 -6.19 -1.34
C ILE A 101 2.34 -4.73 -1.56
N ALA A 102 3.10 -3.78 -1.00
CA ALA A 102 2.83 -2.36 -1.15
C ALA A 102 2.96 -1.89 -2.60
N ASP A 103 4.03 -2.28 -3.29
CA ASP A 103 4.27 -1.96 -4.70
C ASP A 103 3.18 -2.54 -5.61
N CYS A 104 2.84 -3.82 -5.44
CA CYS A 104 1.77 -4.46 -6.20
C CYS A 104 0.43 -3.73 -6.03
N THR A 105 0.05 -3.43 -4.79
CA THR A 105 -1.19 -2.70 -4.49
C THR A 105 -1.18 -1.31 -5.12
N ALA A 106 -0.04 -0.60 -5.06
CA ALA A 106 0.11 0.71 -5.70
C ALA A 106 -0.04 0.66 -7.22
N GLN A 107 0.58 -0.31 -7.89
CA GLN A 107 0.49 -0.47 -9.35
C GLN A 107 -0.97 -0.60 -9.80
N VAL A 108 -1.75 -1.44 -9.11
CA VAL A 108 -3.17 -1.63 -9.42
C VAL A 108 -3.95 -0.32 -9.20
N MET A 109 -3.69 0.41 -8.10
CA MET A 109 -4.43 1.64 -7.80
C MET A 109 -4.09 2.81 -8.73
N VAL A 110 -2.82 2.94 -9.14
CA VAL A 110 -2.42 3.96 -10.13
C VAL A 110 -3.12 3.69 -11.47
N ARG A 111 -3.24 2.43 -11.89
CA ARG A 111 -4.02 2.07 -13.08
C ARG A 111 -5.51 2.35 -12.89
N ALA A 112 -6.06 2.00 -11.73
CA ALA A 112 -7.46 2.23 -11.39
C ALA A 112 -7.88 3.71 -11.47
N CYS A 113 -6.99 4.65 -11.17
CA CYS A 113 -7.24 6.09 -11.30
C CYS A 113 -7.76 6.51 -12.69
N THR A 114 -7.43 5.75 -13.73
CA THR A 114 -7.86 6.05 -15.11
C THR A 114 -8.88 5.03 -15.65
N VAL A 115 -8.74 3.76 -15.28
CA VAL A 115 -9.61 2.69 -15.78
C VAL A 115 -10.98 2.72 -15.08
N ILE A 116 -10.98 2.81 -13.75
CA ILE A 116 -12.18 2.78 -12.89
C ILE A 116 -12.14 3.91 -11.83
N PRO A 117 -12.00 5.19 -12.24
CA PRO A 117 -11.96 6.34 -11.32
C PRO A 117 -13.16 6.41 -10.36
N GLU A 118 -14.31 5.85 -10.74
CA GLU A 118 -15.52 5.81 -9.92
C GLU A 118 -15.34 5.07 -8.57
N LYS A 119 -14.33 4.20 -8.43
CA LYS A 119 -14.05 3.44 -7.19
C LYS A 119 -13.03 4.12 -6.27
N MET A 120 -12.37 5.18 -6.74
CA MET A 120 -11.24 5.78 -6.03
C MET A 120 -11.61 6.45 -4.70
N SER A 121 -12.88 6.77 -4.46
CA SER A 121 -13.36 7.28 -3.15
C SER A 121 -13.04 6.34 -1.99
N LEU A 122 -13.19 5.03 -2.19
CA LEU A 122 -12.85 4.00 -1.20
C LEU A 122 -11.39 3.56 -1.35
N TRP A 123 -10.98 3.22 -2.57
CA TRP A 123 -9.67 2.62 -2.83
C TRP A 123 -8.49 3.53 -2.48
N SER A 124 -8.61 4.84 -2.71
CA SER A 124 -7.57 5.79 -2.30
C SER A 124 -7.38 5.82 -0.78
N ALA A 125 -8.45 5.64 0.00
CA ALA A 125 -8.36 5.59 1.47
C ALA A 125 -7.67 4.30 1.93
N ILE A 126 -7.97 3.17 1.28
CA ILE A 126 -7.34 1.86 1.57
C ILE A 126 -5.82 1.95 1.44
N ILE A 127 -5.32 2.42 0.29
CA ILE A 127 -3.87 2.49 0.08
C ILE A 127 -3.19 3.56 0.91
N LYS A 128 -3.89 4.65 1.22
CA LYS A 128 -3.37 5.73 2.05
C LYS A 128 -3.21 5.32 3.51
N PHE A 129 -4.02 4.36 3.96
CA PHE A 129 -3.79 3.67 5.22
C PHE A 129 -2.63 2.66 5.08
N LEU A 130 -2.75 1.75 4.12
CA LEU A 130 -1.95 0.53 4.06
C LEU A 130 -0.47 0.79 3.76
N ILE A 131 -0.18 1.53 2.68
CA ILE A 131 1.18 1.65 2.15
C ILE A 131 2.10 2.47 3.07
N PRO A 132 1.67 3.62 3.62
CA PRO A 132 2.49 4.35 4.60
C PRO A 132 2.78 3.50 5.85
N HIS A 133 1.78 2.75 6.33
CA HIS A 133 1.97 1.86 7.48
C HIS A 133 3.00 0.76 7.19
N ILE A 134 2.95 0.13 6.02
CA ILE A 134 3.97 -0.83 5.57
C ILE A 134 5.36 -0.17 5.49
N GLY A 135 5.44 1.02 4.90
CA GLY A 135 6.71 1.72 4.72
C GLY A 135 7.37 2.11 6.04
N GLU A 136 6.58 2.57 7.01
CA GLU A 136 7.02 2.85 8.38
C GLU A 136 7.52 1.59 9.08
N ASP A 137 6.78 0.48 9.01
CA ASP A 137 7.20 -0.81 9.56
C ASP A 137 8.55 -1.26 8.97
N ILE A 138 8.72 -1.15 7.64
CA ILE A 138 9.97 -1.50 6.96
C ILE A 138 11.13 -0.62 7.46
N ALA A 139 10.92 0.69 7.54
CA ALA A 139 11.94 1.62 8.02
C ALA A 139 12.35 1.32 9.47
N GLU A 140 11.40 1.03 10.36
CA GLU A 140 11.70 0.72 11.75
C GLU A 140 12.46 -0.62 11.90
N GLN A 141 12.08 -1.65 11.15
CA GLN A 141 12.80 -2.94 11.18
C GLN A 141 14.21 -2.83 10.57
N CYS A 142 14.37 -2.04 9.49
CA CYS A 142 15.68 -1.75 8.91
C CYS A 142 16.59 -1.02 9.92
N ALA A 143 16.03 -0.19 10.79
CA ALA A 143 16.80 0.53 11.81
C ALA A 143 17.45 -0.44 12.81
N ILE A 144 16.76 -1.53 13.16
CA ILE A 144 17.29 -2.59 14.02
C ILE A 144 18.50 -3.25 13.37
N ILE A 145 18.41 -3.57 12.06
CA ILE A 145 19.51 -4.18 11.30
C ILE A 145 20.72 -3.24 11.26
N LEU A 146 20.52 -1.94 11.04
CA LEU A 146 21.58 -0.92 11.02
C LEU A 146 22.20 -0.63 12.41
N GLY A 147 21.45 -0.89 13.48
CA GLY A 147 21.84 -0.58 14.85
C GLY A 147 22.12 0.91 15.06
N ALA A 148 23.20 1.25 15.77
CA ALA A 148 23.57 2.64 16.07
C ALA A 148 23.70 3.54 14.81
N ARG A 149 23.96 2.96 13.63
CA ARG A 149 24.09 3.70 12.37
C ARG A 149 22.79 4.38 11.93
N ALA A 150 21.64 3.83 12.33
CA ALA A 150 20.33 4.41 12.05
C ALA A 150 20.13 5.82 12.65
N TYR A 151 20.99 6.23 13.60
CA TYR A 151 20.94 7.53 14.27
C TYR A 151 21.97 8.53 13.73
N LEU A 152 22.92 8.10 12.90
CA LEU A 152 24.00 8.95 12.40
C LEU A 152 23.46 9.94 11.37
N ARG A 153 24.05 11.15 11.33
CA ARG A 153 23.61 12.25 10.46
C ARG A 153 24.71 12.83 9.55
N THR A 154 25.93 12.32 9.68
CA THR A 154 27.13 12.86 9.00
C THR A 154 27.94 11.80 8.25
N THR A 155 27.50 10.54 8.30
CA THR A 155 28.17 9.41 7.62
C THR A 155 27.39 9.00 6.37
N GLN A 156 27.90 8.01 5.62
CA GLN A 156 27.17 7.42 4.50
C GLN A 156 25.77 6.88 4.87
N TRP A 157 25.52 6.59 6.16
CA TRP A 157 24.23 6.11 6.68
C TRP A 157 23.25 7.25 7.01
N ALA A 158 23.66 8.51 6.90
CA ALA A 158 22.83 9.67 7.24
C ALA A 158 21.51 9.73 6.47
N ILE A 159 21.52 9.20 5.24
CA ILE A 159 20.32 9.13 4.40
C ILE A 159 19.24 8.25 5.04
N PHE A 160 19.60 7.17 5.74
CA PHE A 160 18.64 6.33 6.46
C PHE A 160 17.91 7.12 7.55
N GLN A 161 18.66 7.87 8.35
CA GLN A 161 18.11 8.71 9.41
C GLN A 161 17.16 9.78 8.85
N LYS A 162 17.47 10.33 7.66
CA LYS A 162 16.56 11.22 6.94
C LYS A 162 15.27 10.50 6.53
N ILE A 163 15.37 9.35 5.89
CA ILE A 163 14.20 8.55 5.46
C ILE A 163 13.29 8.24 6.65
N ARG A 164 13.85 7.71 7.75
CA ARG A 164 13.09 7.34 8.94
C ARG A 164 12.31 8.51 9.54
N ARG A 165 12.84 9.74 9.50
CA ARG A 165 12.11 10.95 9.95
C ARG A 165 11.08 11.44 8.95
N ASP A 166 11.38 11.30 7.66
CA ASP A 166 10.58 11.90 6.60
C ASP A 166 9.38 11.02 6.23
N ILE A 167 9.47 9.69 6.35
CA ILE A 167 8.41 8.76 5.96
C ILE A 167 7.14 8.88 6.82
N GLN A 168 7.28 9.24 8.10
CA GLN A 168 6.18 9.32 9.08
C GLN A 168 5.11 10.36 8.73
N VAL A 169 5.45 11.39 7.97
CA VAL A 169 4.47 12.43 7.59
C VAL A 169 3.51 11.92 6.50
N VAL A 170 3.90 10.88 5.76
CA VAL A 170 3.09 10.35 4.65
C VAL A 170 1.76 9.82 5.18
N GLY A 171 1.75 9.16 6.35
CA GLY A 171 0.51 8.72 7.02
C GLY A 171 -0.43 9.88 7.42
N LEU A 172 0.09 11.11 7.54
CA LEU A 172 -0.66 12.29 7.96
C LEU A 172 -1.18 13.16 6.80
N PHE A 173 -0.41 13.30 5.71
CA PHE A 173 -0.80 14.13 4.57
C PHE A 173 -2.15 13.71 3.97
N ASP A 174 -2.94 14.68 3.50
CA ASP A 174 -4.22 14.47 2.80
C ASP A 174 -5.22 13.52 3.50
N GLY A 175 -5.15 13.50 4.83
CA GLY A 175 -5.94 12.66 5.71
C GLY A 175 -5.06 11.72 6.52
N SER A 176 -5.21 11.78 7.84
CA SER A 176 -4.52 10.87 8.75
C SER A 176 -4.99 9.43 8.57
N THR A 177 -4.22 8.49 9.11
CA THR A 177 -4.60 7.07 9.23
C THR A 177 -6.04 6.90 9.73
N GLN A 178 -6.43 7.62 10.78
CA GLN A 178 -7.77 7.52 11.38
C GLN A 178 -8.87 8.09 10.48
N VAL A 179 -8.58 9.17 9.73
CA VAL A 179 -9.53 9.71 8.74
C VAL A 179 -9.78 8.69 7.63
N ASN A 180 -8.72 8.06 7.11
CA ASN A 180 -8.86 7.03 6.08
C ASN A 180 -9.59 5.78 6.60
N LEU A 181 -9.25 5.30 7.81
CA LEU A 181 -9.96 4.20 8.45
C LEU A 181 -11.44 4.51 8.68
N SER A 182 -11.78 5.74 9.05
CA SER A 182 -13.19 6.15 9.19
C SER A 182 -13.95 6.13 7.86
N LEU A 183 -13.31 6.56 6.76
CA LEU A 183 -13.89 6.46 5.42
C LEU A 183 -14.12 5.00 5.02
N ILE A 184 -13.16 4.12 5.27
CA ILE A 184 -13.26 2.68 4.97
C ILE A 184 -14.34 2.03 5.84
N ALA A 185 -14.35 2.33 7.15
CA ALA A 185 -15.33 1.84 8.11
C ALA A 185 -16.78 2.13 7.67
N GLY A 186 -17.03 3.34 7.15
CA GLY A 186 -18.34 3.72 6.61
C GLY A 186 -18.79 2.91 5.39
N ASN A 187 -17.88 2.24 4.70
CA ASN A 187 -18.17 1.40 3.54
C ASN A 187 -18.29 -0.10 3.88
N LEU A 188 -17.88 -0.55 5.07
CA LEU A 188 -17.84 -1.98 5.39
C LEU A 188 -19.22 -2.64 5.30
N LEU A 189 -20.24 -2.06 5.94
CA LEU A 189 -21.59 -2.64 5.97
C LEU A 189 -22.25 -2.67 4.58
N PRO A 190 -22.25 -1.57 3.79
CA PRO A 190 -22.70 -1.64 2.40
C PRO A 190 -21.96 -2.69 1.58
N GLN A 191 -20.64 -2.78 1.70
CA GLN A 191 -19.82 -3.74 0.94
C GLN A 191 -20.12 -5.19 1.32
N ALA A 192 -20.25 -5.51 2.62
CA ALA A 192 -20.66 -6.82 3.08
C ALA A 192 -22.05 -7.21 2.55
N GLY A 193 -22.98 -6.24 2.51
CA GLY A 193 -24.32 -6.45 1.95
C GLY A 193 -24.34 -6.61 0.42
N MET A 194 -23.33 -6.14 -0.30
CA MET A 194 -23.22 -6.26 -1.77
C MET A 194 -22.42 -7.48 -2.23
N ARG A 195 -21.67 -8.14 -1.34
CA ARG A 195 -20.68 -9.17 -1.70
C ARG A 195 -21.25 -10.27 -2.61
N GLY A 196 -20.58 -10.49 -3.74
CA GLY A 196 -20.84 -11.58 -4.68
C GLY A 196 -22.11 -11.41 -5.52
N LYS A 197 -22.75 -10.23 -5.51
CA LYS A 197 -23.99 -9.94 -6.25
C LYS A 197 -23.75 -9.53 -7.70
N HIS A 198 -22.58 -8.99 -8.05
CA HIS A 198 -22.25 -8.51 -9.40
C HIS A 198 -21.02 -9.23 -9.99
N ARG A 199 -21.21 -10.46 -10.51
CA ARG A 199 -20.09 -11.32 -10.96
C ARG A 199 -19.67 -11.16 -12.42
N ALA A 200 -20.55 -10.73 -13.32
CA ALA A 200 -20.32 -10.87 -14.78
C ALA A 200 -19.91 -9.57 -15.51
N GLU A 201 -20.39 -8.40 -15.06
CA GLU A 201 -20.31 -7.16 -15.84
C GLU A 201 -18.95 -6.43 -15.73
N HIS A 202 -18.06 -6.84 -14.82
CA HIS A 202 -16.84 -6.10 -14.47
C HIS A 202 -15.52 -6.79 -14.86
N SER A 203 -15.57 -7.98 -15.46
CA SER A 203 -14.37 -8.80 -15.76
C SER A 203 -13.35 -8.05 -16.65
N GLU A 204 -13.81 -7.34 -17.68
CA GLU A 204 -12.93 -6.59 -18.58
C GLU A 204 -12.24 -5.41 -17.88
N LYS A 205 -12.97 -4.65 -17.05
CA LYS A 205 -12.39 -3.54 -16.27
C LYS A 205 -11.38 -4.07 -15.24
N ILE A 206 -11.69 -5.20 -14.62
CA ILE A 206 -10.81 -5.88 -13.65
C ILE A 206 -9.52 -6.35 -14.30
N GLU A 207 -9.60 -7.08 -15.42
CA GLU A 207 -8.41 -7.45 -16.17
C GLU A 207 -7.60 -6.20 -16.52
N LYS A 208 -8.25 -5.12 -16.95
CA LYS A 208 -7.55 -3.88 -17.32
C LYS A 208 -6.81 -3.20 -16.17
N ILE A 209 -7.28 -3.27 -14.92
CA ILE A 209 -6.51 -2.72 -13.79
C ILE A 209 -5.35 -3.63 -13.36
N PHE A 210 -5.45 -4.95 -13.57
CA PHE A 210 -4.41 -5.89 -13.16
C PHE A 210 -3.38 -6.21 -14.25
N ASN A 211 -3.80 -6.43 -15.49
CA ASN A 211 -2.95 -6.78 -16.63
C ASN A 211 -2.19 -5.56 -17.14
N VAL A 212 -0.88 -5.48 -16.85
CA VAL A 212 -0.08 -4.30 -17.19
C VAL A 212 0.24 -4.19 -18.68
N ARG A 213 0.04 -5.27 -19.47
CA ARG A 213 0.16 -5.21 -20.94
C ARG A 213 -0.96 -4.38 -21.57
N LEU A 214 -2.11 -4.24 -20.90
CA LEU A 214 -3.21 -3.45 -21.39
C LEU A 214 -2.95 -1.95 -21.13
N SER A 215 -3.29 -1.11 -22.11
CA SER A 215 -3.14 0.34 -21.99
C SER A 215 -4.18 0.95 -21.05
N CYS A 216 -3.78 2.00 -20.33
CA CYS A 216 -4.70 2.80 -19.53
C CYS A 216 -5.33 3.89 -20.40
N PRO A 217 -6.64 4.17 -20.27
CA PRO A 217 -7.25 5.31 -20.94
C PRO A 217 -6.70 6.63 -20.35
N PRO A 218 -6.89 7.78 -21.03
CA PRO A 218 -6.59 9.08 -20.44
C PRO A 218 -7.39 9.32 -19.15
N PHE A 219 -6.77 10.01 -18.20
CA PHE A 219 -7.44 10.42 -16.96
C PHE A 219 -8.62 11.37 -17.26
N LYS A 220 -9.75 11.15 -16.58
CA LYS A 220 -10.98 11.91 -16.73
C LYS A 220 -11.54 12.28 -15.34
N GLU A 221 -11.38 13.53 -14.95
CA GLU A 221 -11.73 14.05 -13.62
C GLU A 221 -13.23 13.96 -13.30
N ASP A 222 -14.09 14.05 -14.32
CA ASP A 222 -15.54 14.01 -14.21
C ASP A 222 -16.07 12.63 -13.80
N ARG A 223 -15.28 11.57 -14.01
CA ARG A 223 -15.60 10.20 -13.60
C ARG A 223 -15.25 9.87 -12.14
N LEU A 224 -14.54 10.74 -11.43
CA LEU A 224 -14.25 10.49 -10.00
C LEU A 224 -15.56 10.53 -9.20
N GLY A 225 -15.85 9.44 -8.51
CA GLY A 225 -17.02 9.32 -7.63
C GLY A 225 -16.75 9.96 -6.27
N LEU A 226 -17.77 10.55 -5.63
CA LEU A 226 -17.64 10.99 -4.23
C LEU A 226 -17.87 9.85 -3.23
N PHE A 227 -18.67 8.86 -3.65
CA PHE A 227 -19.08 7.72 -2.86
C PHE A 227 -19.00 6.47 -3.71
N THR A 228 -18.80 5.34 -3.06
CA THR A 228 -18.82 4.02 -3.70
C THR A 228 -20.21 3.41 -3.50
N HIS A 229 -20.97 3.29 -4.58
CA HIS A 229 -22.34 2.74 -4.56
C HIS A 229 -22.44 1.31 -5.08
N GLU A 230 -21.33 0.75 -5.54
CA GLU A 230 -21.22 -0.57 -6.13
C GLU A 230 -20.31 -1.45 -5.28
N GLU A 231 -20.37 -2.76 -5.52
CA GLU A 231 -19.43 -3.71 -4.93
C GLU A 231 -17.98 -3.31 -5.26
N ASP A 232 -17.07 -3.58 -4.32
CA ASP A 232 -15.63 -3.49 -4.52
C ASP A 232 -15.19 -4.53 -5.55
N ASP A 233 -14.80 -4.06 -6.74
CA ASP A 233 -14.42 -4.93 -7.84
C ASP A 233 -13.19 -5.80 -7.53
N VAL A 234 -12.24 -5.35 -6.70
CA VAL A 234 -11.05 -6.13 -6.35
C VAL A 234 -11.46 -7.36 -5.54
N LEU A 235 -12.36 -7.19 -4.58
CA LEU A 235 -12.89 -8.30 -3.79
C LEU A 235 -13.90 -9.16 -4.58
N ALA A 236 -14.71 -8.57 -5.45
CA ALA A 236 -15.57 -9.32 -6.36
C ALA A 236 -14.74 -10.20 -7.32
N GLY A 237 -13.64 -9.65 -7.86
CA GLY A 237 -12.75 -10.33 -8.80
C GLY A 237 -12.10 -11.57 -8.19
N ILE A 238 -11.61 -11.49 -6.94
CA ILE A 238 -11.03 -12.68 -6.26
C ILE A 238 -12.09 -13.76 -5.97
N LEU A 239 -13.35 -13.39 -5.75
CA LEU A 239 -14.45 -14.36 -5.57
C LEU A 239 -14.77 -15.13 -6.85
N SER A 240 -14.52 -14.56 -8.03
CA SER A 240 -14.71 -15.21 -9.33
C SER A 240 -13.44 -15.82 -9.93
N LEU A 241 -12.26 -15.45 -9.42
CA LEU A 241 -10.98 -15.84 -10.01
C LEU A 241 -10.75 -17.36 -9.97
N ASN A 242 -10.47 -17.96 -11.13
CA ASN A 242 -10.06 -19.37 -11.22
C ASN A 242 -8.62 -19.43 -11.73
N SER A 243 -7.70 -19.82 -10.86
CA SER A 243 -6.27 -19.92 -11.18
C SER A 243 -5.68 -21.14 -10.49
N ILE A 244 -5.40 -22.20 -11.26
CA ILE A 244 -4.93 -23.49 -10.73
C ILE A 244 -3.70 -23.34 -9.82
N PRO A 245 -2.63 -22.59 -10.20
CA PRO A 245 -1.40 -22.55 -9.41
C PRO A 245 -1.55 -21.91 -8.02
N ILE A 246 -2.51 -21.00 -7.85
CA ILE A 246 -2.71 -20.22 -6.62
C ILE A 246 -4.08 -20.47 -6.00
N ASN A 247 -4.81 -21.50 -6.44
CA ASN A 247 -6.15 -21.82 -5.96
C ASN A 247 -6.23 -22.01 -4.43
N PRO A 248 -5.24 -22.62 -3.75
CA PRO A 248 -5.23 -22.69 -2.28
C PRO A 248 -5.24 -21.29 -1.65
N LEU A 249 -4.40 -20.39 -2.14
CA LEU A 249 -4.29 -19.01 -1.64
C LEU A 249 -5.59 -18.22 -1.89
N ILE A 250 -6.17 -18.36 -3.09
CA ILE A 250 -7.48 -17.77 -3.42
C ILE A 250 -8.53 -18.24 -2.42
N THR A 251 -8.62 -19.56 -2.18
CA THR A 251 -9.60 -20.14 -1.26
C THR A 251 -9.43 -19.59 0.17
N THR A 252 -8.19 -19.46 0.64
CA THR A 252 -7.92 -18.86 1.95
C THR A 252 -8.40 -17.42 2.03
N ILE A 253 -8.13 -16.59 1.02
CA ILE A 253 -8.57 -15.19 1.01
C ILE A 253 -10.10 -15.07 0.91
N ARG A 254 -10.77 -15.94 0.15
CA ARG A 254 -12.24 -16.00 0.11
C ARG A 254 -12.82 -16.27 1.49
N HIS A 255 -12.24 -17.19 2.25
CA HIS A 255 -12.66 -17.48 3.62
C HIS A 255 -12.47 -16.29 4.56
N GLU A 256 -11.37 -15.53 4.42
CA GLU A 256 -11.16 -14.33 5.23
C GLU A 256 -12.13 -13.20 4.85
N ILE A 257 -12.55 -13.09 3.58
CA ILE A 257 -13.63 -12.18 3.16
C ILE A 257 -14.95 -12.58 3.84
N GLU A 258 -15.31 -13.86 3.80
CA GLU A 258 -16.54 -14.37 4.44
C GLU A 258 -16.55 -14.09 5.95
N LYS A 259 -15.44 -14.35 6.65
CA LYS A 259 -15.29 -14.01 8.08
C LYS A 259 -15.45 -12.53 8.35
N LEU A 260 -14.85 -11.67 7.52
CA LEU A 260 -14.95 -10.23 7.67
C LEU A 260 -16.40 -9.77 7.51
N ASP A 261 -17.06 -10.21 6.45
CA ASP A 261 -18.44 -9.83 6.15
C ASP A 261 -19.40 -10.35 7.24
N GLN A 262 -19.23 -11.59 7.72
CA GLN A 262 -20.00 -12.14 8.85
C GLN A 262 -19.84 -11.31 10.11
N GLU A 263 -18.63 -10.89 10.46
CA GLU A 263 -18.38 -10.07 11.66
C GLU A 263 -18.97 -8.66 11.53
N VAL A 264 -18.90 -8.05 10.34
CA VAL A 264 -19.55 -6.76 10.05
C VAL A 264 -21.06 -6.87 10.22
N ILE A 265 -21.68 -7.90 9.65
CA ILE A 265 -23.13 -8.15 9.74
C ILE A 265 -23.53 -8.43 11.19
N ARG A 266 -22.77 -9.28 11.90
CA ARG A 266 -23.01 -9.59 13.32
C ARG A 266 -23.03 -8.32 14.18
N LEU A 267 -22.03 -7.44 14.04
CA LEU A 267 -22.01 -6.17 14.77
C LEU A 267 -23.18 -5.26 14.40
N HIS A 268 -23.62 -5.27 13.15
CA HIS A 268 -24.79 -4.52 12.72
C HIS A 268 -26.07 -5.04 13.38
N ASP A 269 -26.30 -6.35 13.33
CA ASP A 269 -27.49 -7.01 13.89
C ASP A 269 -27.58 -6.85 15.42
N GLU A 270 -26.43 -6.89 16.10
CA GLU A 270 -26.31 -6.63 17.54
C GLU A 270 -26.40 -5.13 17.90
N LYS A 271 -26.55 -4.24 16.92
CA LYS A 271 -26.56 -2.76 17.07
C LYS A 271 -25.28 -2.20 17.69
N LEU A 272 -24.16 -2.88 17.47
CA LEU A 272 -22.81 -2.50 17.93
C LEU A 272 -21.95 -1.88 16.83
N PHE A 273 -22.45 -1.81 15.59
CA PHE A 273 -21.74 -1.20 14.47
C PHE A 273 -21.75 0.34 14.55
N ASP A 274 -20.67 0.93 15.07
CA ASP A 274 -20.37 2.36 14.92
C ASP A 274 -19.11 2.52 14.03
N PRO A 275 -19.22 3.15 12.84
CA PRO A 275 -18.11 3.45 11.94
C PRO A 275 -16.97 4.28 12.55
N ARG A 276 -17.13 4.82 13.76
CA ARG A 276 -16.12 5.59 14.50
C ARG A 276 -15.51 4.79 15.65
N SER A 277 -16.02 3.58 15.92
CA SER A 277 -15.52 2.73 17.00
C SER A 277 -14.21 2.05 16.64
N LEU A 278 -13.40 1.76 17.66
CA LEU A 278 -12.16 0.99 17.49
C LEU A 278 -12.40 -0.41 16.94
N ALA A 279 -13.52 -1.05 17.30
CA ALA A 279 -13.87 -2.38 16.80
C ALA A 279 -14.05 -2.36 15.27
N VAL A 280 -14.80 -1.38 14.75
CA VAL A 280 -15.02 -1.25 13.30
C VAL A 280 -13.74 -0.76 12.60
N PHE A 281 -12.90 0.06 13.24
CA PHE A 281 -11.58 0.39 12.68
C PHE A 281 -10.71 -0.85 12.49
N ARG A 282 -10.70 -1.80 13.43
CA ARG A 282 -9.98 -3.08 13.26
C ARG A 282 -10.53 -3.89 12.08
N LEU A 283 -11.84 -3.84 11.82
CA LEU A 283 -12.42 -4.47 10.63
C LEU A 283 -12.01 -3.75 9.34
N ALA A 284 -11.91 -2.41 9.37
CA ALA A 284 -11.41 -1.63 8.25
C ALA A 284 -9.93 -1.95 7.95
N GLU A 285 -9.10 -2.13 8.98
CA GLU A 285 -7.71 -2.60 8.82
C GLU A 285 -7.66 -4.00 8.17
N LYS A 286 -8.49 -4.94 8.64
CA LYS A 286 -8.60 -6.28 8.02
C LYS A 286 -9.03 -6.19 6.56
N TYR A 287 -10.01 -5.35 6.25
CA TYR A 287 -10.43 -5.09 4.87
C TYR A 287 -9.26 -4.65 3.99
N CYS A 288 -8.42 -3.72 4.47
CA CYS A 288 -7.26 -3.24 3.72
C CYS A 288 -6.25 -4.36 3.43
N TRP A 289 -6.00 -5.23 4.41
CA TRP A 289 -5.07 -6.36 4.25
C TRP A 289 -5.60 -7.44 3.31
N ILE A 290 -6.90 -7.74 3.38
CA ILE A 290 -7.58 -8.64 2.43
C ILE A 290 -7.56 -8.04 1.02
N PHE A 291 -7.83 -6.74 0.88
CA PHE A 291 -7.74 -6.03 -0.39
C PHE A 291 -6.33 -6.13 -1.01
N ALA A 292 -5.28 -5.95 -0.22
CA ALA A 292 -3.90 -6.10 -0.67
C ALA A 292 -3.59 -7.54 -1.12
N ALA A 293 -4.09 -8.54 -0.39
CA ALA A 293 -3.94 -9.94 -0.78
C ALA A 293 -4.62 -10.24 -2.11
N SER A 294 -5.87 -9.77 -2.26
CA SER A 294 -6.62 -9.86 -3.52
C SER A 294 -5.91 -9.16 -4.67
N CYS A 295 -5.25 -8.03 -4.42
CA CYS A 295 -4.42 -7.37 -5.42
C CYS A 295 -3.23 -8.24 -5.84
N CYS A 296 -2.49 -8.80 -4.88
CA CYS A 296 -1.31 -9.63 -5.18
C CYS A 296 -1.67 -10.87 -6.01
N LEU A 297 -2.74 -11.59 -5.63
CA LEU A 297 -3.17 -12.81 -6.31
C LEU A 297 -3.68 -12.53 -7.73
N GLN A 298 -4.51 -11.50 -7.92
CA GLN A 298 -5.02 -11.12 -9.23
C GLN A 298 -3.91 -10.55 -10.12
N PHE A 299 -3.04 -9.70 -9.57
CA PHE A 299 -1.91 -9.16 -10.31
C PHE A 299 -1.01 -10.30 -10.82
N TRP A 300 -0.64 -11.25 -9.96
CA TRP A 300 0.17 -12.38 -10.41
C TRP A 300 -0.55 -13.19 -11.48
N HIS A 301 -1.84 -13.49 -11.31
CA HIS A 301 -2.63 -14.24 -12.29
C HIS A 301 -2.60 -13.61 -13.69
N TYR A 302 -2.81 -12.30 -13.79
CA TYR A 302 -2.88 -11.60 -15.08
C TYR A 302 -1.50 -11.28 -15.70
N ASN A 303 -0.40 -11.48 -14.96
CA ASN A 303 0.94 -11.03 -15.40
C ASN A 303 2.02 -12.12 -15.32
N GLN A 304 1.66 -13.41 -15.14
CA GLN A 304 2.61 -14.51 -14.96
C GLN A 304 3.74 -14.51 -16.00
N GLU A 305 3.41 -14.26 -17.27
CA GLU A 305 4.34 -14.31 -18.40
C GLU A 305 5.35 -13.15 -18.47
N ILE A 306 5.12 -12.05 -17.76
CA ILE A 306 5.97 -10.85 -17.81
C ILE A 306 6.70 -10.58 -16.51
N LEU A 307 6.31 -11.24 -15.42
CA LEU A 307 7.04 -11.15 -14.17
C LEU A 307 8.47 -11.63 -14.40
N SER A 308 9.43 -11.00 -13.70
CA SER A 308 10.81 -11.45 -13.72
C SER A 308 10.91 -12.91 -13.25
N ASN A 309 11.92 -13.66 -13.70
CA ASN A 309 12.12 -15.05 -13.27
C ASN A 309 12.15 -15.19 -11.73
N ASN A 310 12.61 -14.17 -11.02
CA ASN A 310 12.63 -14.12 -9.56
C ASN A 310 11.24 -14.06 -8.91
N LEU A 311 10.19 -13.69 -9.65
CA LEU A 311 8.82 -13.51 -9.13
C LEU A 311 7.76 -14.33 -9.91
N GLN A 312 8.16 -15.13 -10.90
CA GLN A 312 7.26 -15.99 -11.67
C GLN A 312 6.67 -17.13 -10.83
N ASN A 313 7.45 -17.72 -9.91
CA ASN A 313 6.91 -18.72 -8.98
C ASN A 313 6.03 -18.10 -7.89
N THR A 314 5.35 -18.95 -7.12
CA THR A 314 4.39 -18.51 -6.11
C THR A 314 5.02 -18.23 -4.74
N ASP A 315 6.28 -18.56 -4.49
CA ASP A 315 6.91 -18.44 -3.16
C ASP A 315 6.74 -17.06 -2.51
N TRP A 316 6.83 -15.98 -3.31
CA TRP A 316 6.64 -14.63 -2.81
C TRP A 316 5.17 -14.35 -2.44
N LEU A 317 4.22 -14.92 -3.19
CA LEU A 317 2.80 -14.90 -2.85
C LEU A 317 2.52 -15.72 -1.61
N ASP A 318 3.10 -16.90 -1.48
CA ASP A 318 2.95 -17.78 -0.31
C ASP A 318 3.44 -17.05 0.95
N LEU A 319 4.62 -16.43 0.92
CA LEU A 319 5.10 -15.62 2.04
C LEU A 319 4.23 -14.37 2.26
N ALA A 320 3.79 -13.71 1.19
CA ALA A 320 2.90 -12.55 1.30
C ALA A 320 1.59 -12.92 2.02
N MET A 321 0.98 -14.05 1.67
CA MET A 321 -0.24 -14.53 2.31
C MET A 321 0.00 -14.87 3.77
N GLN A 322 1.12 -15.53 4.11
CA GLN A 322 1.46 -15.82 5.52
C GLN A 322 1.61 -14.54 6.35
N LEU A 323 2.31 -13.52 5.81
CA LEU A 323 2.47 -12.23 6.48
C LEU A 323 1.14 -11.50 6.65
N ILE A 324 0.27 -11.52 5.64
CA ILE A 324 -1.05 -10.92 5.68
C ILE A 324 -1.95 -11.64 6.69
N LEU A 325 -2.03 -12.97 6.64
CA LEU A 325 -2.84 -13.78 7.56
C LEU A 325 -2.40 -13.63 9.01
N LYS A 326 -1.09 -13.44 9.25
CA LYS A 326 -0.59 -13.09 10.58
C LYS A 326 -1.16 -11.76 11.08
N ARG A 327 -1.26 -10.73 10.22
CA ARG A 327 -1.88 -9.44 10.57
C ARG A 327 -3.40 -9.54 10.75
N LEU A 328 -4.05 -10.50 10.08
CA LEU A 328 -5.46 -10.82 10.28
C LEU A 328 -5.74 -11.59 11.59
N ASN A 329 -4.68 -12.01 12.32
CA ASN A 329 -4.72 -12.91 13.48
C ASN A 329 -5.27 -14.31 13.16
N SER A 330 -5.03 -14.80 11.94
CA SER A 330 -5.56 -16.09 11.47
C SER A 330 -4.63 -17.28 11.79
N GLY A 331 -3.69 -17.11 12.74
CA GLY A 331 -2.83 -18.18 13.26
C GLY A 331 -1.74 -18.68 12.29
N SER A 332 -1.45 -17.95 11.21
CA SER A 332 -0.49 -18.37 10.20
C SER A 332 0.95 -18.36 10.74
N MET A 333 1.63 -19.49 10.60
CA MET A 333 3.07 -19.62 10.82
C MET A 333 3.83 -19.11 9.60
N ILE A 334 4.91 -18.37 9.85
CA ILE A 334 5.79 -17.89 8.78
C ILE A 334 6.85 -18.95 8.50
N ASP A 335 6.95 -19.38 7.25
CA ASP A 335 7.93 -20.38 6.79
C ASP A 335 9.31 -19.74 6.63
N SER A 336 10.28 -20.25 7.38
CA SER A 336 11.67 -19.79 7.33
C SER A 336 12.34 -20.03 5.98
N VAL A 337 11.96 -21.09 5.26
CA VAL A 337 12.52 -21.40 3.94
C VAL A 337 12.08 -20.33 2.93
N LEU A 338 10.81 -19.91 2.98
CA LEU A 338 10.31 -18.83 2.14
C LEU A 338 10.96 -17.49 2.49
N GLN A 339 11.12 -17.18 3.77
CA GLN A 339 11.82 -15.97 4.20
C GLN A 339 13.26 -15.92 3.66
N GLU A 340 13.99 -17.04 3.74
CA GLU A 340 15.35 -17.12 3.21
C GLU A 340 15.37 -17.03 1.69
N ALA A 341 14.47 -17.71 0.97
CA ALA A 341 14.36 -17.61 -0.48
C ALA A 341 14.08 -16.16 -0.95
N MET A 342 13.22 -15.44 -0.24
CA MET A 342 12.94 -14.02 -0.54
C MET A 342 14.13 -13.11 -0.22
N SER A 343 14.92 -13.43 0.80
CA SER A 343 16.15 -12.68 1.10
C SER A 343 17.21 -12.85 0.00
N GLU A 344 17.32 -14.03 -0.61
CA GLU A 344 18.24 -14.28 -1.72
C GLU A 344 17.78 -13.54 -2.98
N ARG A 345 16.46 -13.50 -3.24
CA ARG A 345 15.91 -12.68 -4.34
C ARG A 345 16.18 -11.20 -4.12
N LEU A 346 15.98 -10.70 -2.91
CA LEU A 346 16.33 -9.32 -2.55
C LEU A 346 17.81 -9.03 -2.87
N TYR A 347 18.71 -9.96 -2.54
CA TYR A 347 20.12 -9.85 -2.88
C TYR A 347 20.37 -9.82 -4.39
N SER A 348 19.70 -10.68 -5.18
CA SER A 348 19.80 -10.66 -6.66
C SER A 348 19.35 -9.33 -7.24
N PHE A 349 18.20 -8.79 -6.82
CA PHE A 349 17.73 -7.47 -7.26
C PHE A 349 18.74 -6.35 -6.94
N TYR A 350 19.39 -6.44 -5.79
CA TYR A 350 20.42 -5.47 -5.39
C TYR A 350 21.66 -5.57 -6.28
N GLN A 351 22.15 -6.77 -6.59
CA GLN A 351 23.29 -7.00 -7.49
C GLN A 351 22.99 -6.54 -8.92
N GLU A 352 21.78 -6.79 -9.40
CA GLU A 352 21.31 -6.39 -10.74
C GLU A 352 20.96 -4.90 -10.85
N LYS A 353 21.11 -4.13 -9.77
CA LYS A 353 20.75 -2.70 -9.67
C LYS A 353 19.30 -2.44 -10.11
N GLN A 354 18.38 -3.31 -9.69
CA GLN A 354 16.95 -3.19 -10.00
C GLN A 354 16.18 -2.54 -8.85
N LEU A 355 15.09 -1.83 -9.17
CA LEU A 355 14.08 -1.43 -8.18
C LEU A 355 13.51 -2.66 -7.46
N PHE A 356 13.31 -2.58 -6.14
CA PHE A 356 12.69 -3.65 -5.35
C PHE A 356 11.18 -3.58 -5.57
N SER A 357 10.78 -4.03 -6.75
CA SER A 357 9.45 -3.85 -7.31
C SER A 357 8.99 -5.13 -7.97
N ILE A 358 7.68 -5.36 -8.01
CA ILE A 358 7.07 -6.46 -8.75
C ILE A 358 7.27 -6.33 -10.26
N MET A 359 7.54 -5.11 -10.75
CA MET A 359 7.89 -4.80 -12.13
C MET A 359 9.25 -4.09 -12.16
N PRO A 360 10.36 -4.81 -11.91
CA PRO A 360 11.67 -4.19 -11.74
C PRO A 360 12.14 -3.48 -13.01
N ILE A 361 12.66 -2.27 -12.84
CA ILE A 361 13.43 -1.54 -13.85
C ILE A 361 14.87 -1.33 -13.34
N HIS A 362 15.83 -1.25 -14.25
CA HIS A 362 17.21 -0.92 -13.90
C HIS A 362 17.31 0.53 -13.41
N ILE A 363 18.01 0.71 -12.31
CA ILE A 363 18.32 2.02 -11.73
C ILE A 363 19.65 2.48 -12.34
N ALA A 364 19.72 3.76 -12.75
CA ALA A 364 20.98 4.37 -13.15
C ALA A 364 21.96 4.31 -11.97
N GLY A 365 23.12 3.69 -12.21
CA GLY A 365 24.11 3.34 -11.19
C GLY A 365 24.99 4.47 -10.72
#